data_AF-A0A4Q3A9J4-F1
#
_entry.id   AF-A0A4Q3A9J4-F1
#
_cell.length_a   1.000
_cell.length_b   1.000
_cell.length_c   1.000
_cell.angle_alpha   90.00
_cell.angle_beta   90.00
_cell.angle_gamma   90.00
#
_symmetry.space_group_name_H-M   'P 1'
#
loop_
_entity.id
_entity.type
_entity.pdbx_description
1 polymer ?
#
loop_
_entity_poly.entity_id
_entity_poly.type
_entity_poly.pdbx_seq_one_letter_code
_entity_poly.pdbx_strand_id
1 'polypeptide(L)'
;MGTSLQIILVLGILALNIFISYFNARSVGQVWDERNAHGTFMWALIWSGFIQAVLGFSMPIIGVLLGGLYLLGKLSPKAVEAGLSLWYLTAIIPLLGTGMIITIHSWIETYRDRSWTNIGITAYNTYAMASNVYSAATNIGPMFGKVMEFFSSDDEDNNSIKALVGAVVVMSFVGGYFLAAAVRDKYRGTLPAPVAQTATA
;
A
#
# COMPACT_ATOMS: atom_id res chain seq x y z
N MET A 1 21.28 -18.31 -8.01
CA MET A 1 21.34 -17.51 -6.75
C MET A 1 20.86 -18.39 -5.62
N GLY A 2 21.64 -18.55 -4.55
CA GLY A 2 21.29 -19.43 -3.43
C GLY A 2 20.05 -18.93 -2.67
N THR A 3 19.30 -19.86 -2.10
CA THR A 3 18.07 -19.63 -1.31
C THR A 3 18.25 -18.58 -0.22
N SER A 4 19.43 -18.53 0.42
CA SER A 4 19.74 -17.54 1.45
C SER A 4 19.76 -16.10 0.95
N LEU A 5 20.28 -15.84 -0.25
CA LEU A 5 20.31 -14.49 -0.82
C LEU A 5 18.90 -14.00 -1.17
N GLN A 6 18.05 -14.89 -1.69
CA GLN A 6 16.65 -14.57 -1.98
C GLN A 6 15.88 -14.19 -0.71
N ILE A 7 16.08 -14.94 0.37
CA ILE A 7 15.47 -14.64 1.67
C ILE A 7 15.92 -13.26 2.17
N ILE A 8 17.22 -12.96 2.12
CA ILE A 8 17.74 -11.65 2.53
C ILE A 8 17.12 -10.52 1.71
N LEU A 9 17.02 -10.68 0.40
CA LEU A 9 16.42 -9.67 -0.47
C LEU A 9 14.93 -9.45 -0.18
N VAL A 10 14.16 -10.53 0.03
CA VAL A 10 12.74 -10.43 0.37
C VAL A 10 12.56 -9.73 1.72
N LEU A 11 13.34 -10.10 2.74
CA LEU A 11 13.30 -9.46 4.05
C LEU A 11 13.71 -7.98 3.97
N GLY A 12 14.72 -7.66 3.16
CA GLY A 12 15.15 -6.28 2.89
C GLY A 12 14.06 -5.44 2.23
N ILE A 13 13.38 -5.99 1.21
CA ILE A 13 12.27 -5.32 0.53
C ILE A 13 11.08 -5.12 1.49
N LEU A 14 10.77 -6.11 2.32
CA LEU A 14 9.71 -6.01 3.34
C LEU A 14 10.02 -4.92 4.37
N ALA A 15 11.25 -4.88 4.88
CA ALA A 15 11.69 -3.86 5.83
C ALA A 15 11.62 -2.45 5.22
N LEU A 16 12.07 -2.31 3.96
CA LEU A 16 11.98 -1.04 3.23
C LEU A 16 10.52 -0.61 3.02
N ASN A 17 9.63 -1.55 2.66
CA ASN A 17 8.20 -1.27 2.50
C ASN A 17 7.56 -0.81 3.82
N ILE A 18 7.87 -1.46 4.95
CA ILE A 18 7.40 -1.04 6.28
C ILE A 18 7.93 0.37 6.62
N PHE A 19 9.21 0.62 6.34
CA PHE A 19 9.83 1.92 6.55
C PHE A 19 9.13 3.02 5.74
N ILE A 20 8.94 2.83 4.43
CA ILE A 20 8.24 3.80 3.57
C ILE A 20 6.80 4.01 4.05
N SER A 21 6.09 2.93 4.42
CA SER A 21 4.72 3.01 4.95
C SER A 21 4.64 3.85 6.23
N TYR A 22 5.63 3.68 7.12
CA TYR A 22 5.75 4.48 8.34
C TYR A 22 5.96 5.97 8.02
N PHE A 23 6.87 6.29 7.09
CA PHE A 23 7.11 7.68 6.70
C PHE A 23 5.89 8.31 6.01
N ASN A 24 5.17 7.56 5.16
CA ASN A 24 3.92 8.02 4.57
C ASN A 24 2.88 8.35 5.66
N ALA A 25 2.64 7.43 6.61
CA ALA A 25 1.70 7.67 7.70
C ALA A 25 2.13 8.83 8.62
N ARG A 26 3.43 8.96 8.90
CA ARG A 26 3.99 10.07 9.68
C ARG A 26 3.76 11.41 8.99
N SER A 27 4.14 11.55 7.72
CA SER A 27 3.99 12.79 6.96
C SER A 27 2.51 13.21 6.84
N VAL A 28 1.63 12.23 6.64
CA VAL A 28 0.17 12.44 6.66
C VAL A 28 -0.31 12.92 8.03
N GLY A 29 0.17 12.29 9.11
CA GLY A 29 -0.16 12.68 10.49
C GLY A 29 0.12 14.15 10.76
N GLN A 30 1.29 14.62 10.33
CA GLN A 30 1.73 16.00 10.56
C GLN A 30 0.78 17.07 10.02
N VAL A 31 0.02 16.77 8.96
CA VAL A 31 -0.91 17.70 8.31
C VAL A 31 -2.38 17.23 8.35
N TRP A 32 -2.67 16.17 9.13
CA TRP A 32 -3.95 15.49 9.08
C TRP A 32 -5.12 16.40 9.49
N ASP A 33 -4.94 17.22 10.51
CA ASP A 33 -5.99 18.10 11.05
C ASP A 33 -6.38 19.21 10.09
N GLU A 34 -5.41 19.70 9.34
CA GLU A 34 -5.58 20.83 8.43
C GLU A 34 -5.90 20.38 7.01
N ARG A 35 -6.03 19.08 6.76
CA ARG A 35 -6.23 18.53 5.40
C ARG A 35 -7.38 19.19 4.63
N ASN A 36 -8.42 19.66 5.33
CA ASN A 36 -9.57 20.34 4.72
C ASN A 36 -9.29 21.82 4.38
N ALA A 37 -8.23 22.41 4.94
CA ALA A 37 -7.83 23.80 4.74
C ALA A 37 -6.81 23.97 3.59
N HIS A 38 -6.08 22.92 3.21
CA HIS A 38 -4.99 22.98 2.21
C HIS A 38 -5.46 22.95 0.73
N GLY A 39 -6.77 22.96 0.47
CA GLY A 39 -7.35 22.87 -0.87
C GLY A 39 -7.41 21.44 -1.43
N THR A 40 -8.13 21.26 -2.54
CA THR A 40 -8.53 19.92 -3.06
C THR A 40 -7.35 19.02 -3.43
N PHE A 41 -6.30 19.57 -4.06
CA PHE A 41 -5.15 18.77 -4.48
C PHE A 41 -4.36 18.25 -3.27
N MET A 42 -4.06 19.11 -2.29
CA MET A 42 -3.38 18.70 -1.07
C MET A 42 -4.24 17.74 -0.23
N TRP A 43 -5.55 17.96 -0.17
CA TRP A 43 -6.47 17.01 0.44
C TRP A 43 -6.34 15.61 -0.19
N ALA A 44 -6.33 15.53 -1.53
CA ALA A 44 -6.19 14.28 -2.26
C ALA A 44 -4.80 13.64 -2.05
N LEU A 45 -3.75 14.45 -1.97
CA LEU A 45 -2.38 13.99 -1.70
C LEU A 45 -2.24 13.40 -0.28
N ILE A 46 -2.82 14.04 0.73
CA ILE A 46 -2.81 13.56 2.12
C ILE A 46 -3.50 12.20 2.22
N TRP A 47 -4.67 12.06 1.59
CA TRP A 47 -5.35 10.76 1.53
C TRP A 47 -4.58 9.72 0.72
N SER A 48 -3.91 10.14 -0.36
CA SER A 48 -3.06 9.25 -1.16
C SER A 48 -1.91 8.68 -0.33
N GLY A 49 -1.21 9.52 0.44
CA GLY A 49 -0.17 9.07 1.37
C GLY A 49 -0.72 8.11 2.43
N PHE A 50 -1.92 8.37 2.96
CA PHE A 50 -2.54 7.49 3.96
C PHE A 50 -2.87 6.12 3.38
N ILE A 51 -3.52 6.08 2.20
CA ILE A 51 -3.86 4.83 1.51
C ILE A 51 -2.59 4.05 1.16
N GLN A 52 -1.55 4.70 0.65
CA GLN A 52 -0.26 4.03 0.38
C GLN A 52 0.35 3.42 1.65
N ALA A 53 0.24 4.08 2.80
CA ALA A 53 0.66 3.50 4.08
C ALA A 53 -0.18 2.28 4.48
N VAL A 54 -1.51 2.33 4.30
CA VAL A 54 -2.40 1.19 4.57
C VAL A 54 -2.03 -0.02 3.71
N LEU A 55 -1.87 0.19 2.40
CA LEU A 55 -1.49 -0.86 1.46
C LEU A 55 -0.12 -1.44 1.83
N GLY A 56 0.85 -0.57 2.10
CA GLY A 56 2.20 -0.98 2.48
C GLY A 56 2.24 -1.76 3.79
N PHE A 57 1.49 -1.37 4.83
CA PHE A 57 1.39 -2.17 6.06
C PHE A 57 0.60 -3.46 5.89
N SER A 58 -0.38 -3.51 4.98
CA SER A 58 -1.18 -4.72 4.76
C SER A 58 -0.38 -5.87 4.12
N MET A 59 0.64 -5.54 3.31
CA MET A 59 1.47 -6.52 2.60
C MET A 59 2.22 -7.50 3.53
N PRO A 60 3.00 -7.06 4.54
CA PRO A 60 3.63 -7.99 5.47
C PRO A 60 2.59 -8.76 6.30
N ILE A 61 1.44 -8.16 6.62
CA ILE A 61 0.36 -8.83 7.36
C ILE A 61 -0.22 -9.99 6.56
N ILE A 62 -0.57 -9.78 5.28
CA ILE A 62 -1.10 -10.84 4.44
C ILE A 62 -0.10 -11.99 4.27
N GLY A 63 1.19 -11.66 4.12
CA GLY A 63 2.27 -12.65 4.04
C GLY A 63 2.39 -13.49 5.31
N VAL A 64 2.35 -12.87 6.49
CA VAL A 64 2.41 -13.58 7.77
C VAL A 64 1.16 -14.44 8.01
N LEU A 65 -0.04 -13.92 7.72
CA LEU A 65 -1.28 -14.65 7.94
C LEU A 65 -1.42 -15.87 7.02
N LEU A 66 -1.25 -15.68 5.70
CA LEU A 66 -1.34 -16.79 4.74
C LEU A 66 -0.17 -17.79 4.93
N GLY A 67 1.05 -17.28 5.12
CA GLY A 67 2.22 -18.13 5.37
C GLY A 67 2.09 -18.93 6.66
N GLY A 68 1.63 -18.32 7.75
CA GLY A 68 1.40 -18.99 9.01
C GLY A 68 0.34 -20.10 8.90
N LEU A 69 -0.80 -19.82 8.27
CA LEU A 69 -1.84 -20.82 8.05
C LEU A 69 -1.39 -21.96 7.13
N TYR A 70 -0.57 -21.68 6.12
CA TYR A 70 0.05 -22.70 5.28
C TYR A 70 0.99 -23.61 6.09
N LEU A 71 1.86 -23.03 6.92
CA LEU A 71 2.79 -23.79 7.77
C LEU A 71 2.07 -24.65 8.82
N LEU A 72 0.87 -24.22 9.25
CA LEU A 72 0.00 -24.99 10.14
C LEU A 72 -0.83 -26.07 9.41
N GLY A 73 -0.64 -26.24 8.10
CA GLY A 73 -1.38 -27.22 7.28
C GLY A 73 -2.85 -26.86 7.09
N LYS A 74 -3.25 -25.60 7.32
CA LYS A 74 -4.64 -25.13 7.19
C LYS A 74 -4.97 -24.63 5.79
N LEU A 75 -3.97 -24.24 5.01
CA LEU A 75 -4.14 -23.78 3.64
C LEU A 75 -3.29 -24.63 2.69
N SER A 76 -3.85 -24.92 1.52
CA SER A 76 -3.09 -25.47 0.39
C SER A 76 -2.31 -24.35 -0.32
N PRO A 77 -1.28 -24.68 -1.14
CA PRO A 77 -0.60 -23.69 -1.97
C PRO A 77 -1.56 -22.89 -2.86
N LYS A 78 -2.58 -23.56 -3.42
CA LYS A 78 -3.63 -22.91 -4.24
C LYS A 78 -4.42 -21.86 -3.46
N ALA A 79 -4.76 -22.13 -2.20
CA ALA A 79 -5.47 -21.19 -1.34
C ALA A 79 -4.59 -19.97 -0.98
N VAL A 80 -3.29 -20.18 -0.74
CA VAL A 80 -2.32 -19.09 -0.52
C VAL A 80 -2.19 -18.21 -1.77
N GLU A 81 -2.03 -18.83 -2.95
CA GLU A 81 -1.94 -18.10 -4.21
C GLU A 81 -3.21 -17.30 -4.50
N ALA A 82 -4.39 -17.87 -4.26
CA ALA A 82 -5.66 -17.17 -4.41
C ALA A 82 -5.77 -15.99 -3.44
N GLY A 83 -5.34 -16.16 -2.18
CA GLY A 83 -5.33 -15.08 -1.18
C GLY A 83 -4.40 -13.92 -1.56
N LEU A 84 -3.17 -14.22 -1.99
CA LEU A 84 -2.24 -13.20 -2.47
C LEU A 84 -2.73 -12.52 -3.75
N SER A 85 -3.35 -13.28 -4.66
CA SER A 85 -3.95 -12.75 -5.89
C SER A 85 -5.12 -11.81 -5.59
N LEU A 86 -6.00 -12.19 -4.65
CA LEU A 86 -7.12 -11.37 -4.22
C LEU A 86 -6.66 -10.09 -3.52
N TRP A 87 -5.65 -10.18 -2.65
CA TRP A 87 -5.02 -9.00 -2.06
C TRP A 87 -4.45 -8.07 -3.14
N TYR A 88 -3.71 -8.61 -4.11
CA TYR A 88 -3.12 -7.84 -5.20
C TYR A 88 -4.18 -7.10 -6.02
N LEU A 89 -5.25 -7.79 -6.44
CA LEU A 89 -6.33 -7.18 -7.22
C LEU A 89 -7.05 -6.08 -6.43
N THR A 90 -7.21 -6.27 -5.12
CA THR A 90 -7.81 -5.26 -4.23
C THR A 90 -6.89 -4.05 -4.07
N ALA A 91 -5.58 -4.28 -3.97
CA ALA A 91 -4.59 -3.24 -3.73
C ALA A 91 -4.20 -2.45 -4.99
N ILE A 92 -4.15 -3.08 -6.17
CA ILE A 92 -3.52 -2.49 -7.36
C ILE A 92 -4.24 -1.23 -7.87
N ILE A 93 -5.58 -1.21 -7.84
CA ILE A 93 -6.35 -0.05 -8.28
C ILE A 93 -6.12 1.18 -7.39
N PRO A 94 -6.31 1.11 -6.05
CA PRO A 94 -6.00 2.25 -5.18
C PRO A 94 -4.50 2.60 -5.21
N LEU A 95 -3.61 1.61 -5.36
CA LEU A 95 -2.16 1.84 -5.49
C LEU A 95 -1.84 2.73 -6.70
N LEU A 96 -2.42 2.43 -7.87
CA LEU A 96 -2.20 3.21 -9.08
C LEU A 96 -2.80 4.61 -8.99
N GLY A 97 -4.03 4.73 -8.50
CA GLY A 97 -4.70 6.03 -8.39
C GLY A 97 -3.93 6.99 -7.46
N THR A 98 -3.57 6.51 -6.28
CA THR A 98 -2.83 7.32 -5.29
C THR A 98 -1.37 7.52 -5.68
N GLY A 99 -0.73 6.52 -6.30
CA GLY A 99 0.63 6.62 -6.82
C GLY A 99 0.78 7.67 -7.91
N MET A 100 -0.24 7.85 -8.76
CA MET A 100 -0.23 8.90 -9.78
C MET A 100 -0.29 10.30 -9.16
N ILE A 101 -1.17 10.51 -8.17
CA ILE A 101 -1.28 11.80 -7.45
C ILE A 101 0.05 12.18 -6.80
N ILE A 102 0.69 11.22 -6.12
CA ILE A 102 2.01 11.43 -5.48
C ILE A 102 3.10 11.72 -6.52
N THR A 103 3.09 11.00 -7.64
CA THR A 103 4.05 11.23 -8.74
C THR A 103 3.91 12.64 -9.32
N ILE A 104 2.68 13.09 -9.58
CA ILE A 104 2.41 14.46 -10.06
C ILE A 104 2.92 15.49 -9.06
N HIS A 105 2.63 15.31 -7.76
CA HIS A 105 3.13 16.22 -6.73
C HIS A 105 4.66 16.28 -6.72
N SER A 106 5.35 15.13 -6.85
CA SER A 106 6.81 15.11 -6.90
C SER A 106 7.36 15.89 -8.10
N TRP A 107 6.72 15.80 -9.28
CA TRP A 107 7.10 16.61 -10.44
C TRP A 107 6.96 18.11 -10.19
N ILE A 108 5.88 18.53 -9.52
CA ILE A 108 5.65 19.94 -9.16
C ILE A 108 6.76 20.44 -8.23
N GLU A 109 7.07 19.69 -7.16
CA GLU A 109 8.08 20.06 -6.17
C GLU A 109 9.51 20.07 -6.75
N THR A 110 9.84 19.12 -7.64
CA THR A 110 11.12 19.12 -8.36
C THR A 110 11.22 20.32 -9.29
N TYR A 111 10.15 20.65 -10.02
CA TYR A 111 10.15 21.80 -10.91
C TYR A 111 10.34 23.12 -10.16
N ARG A 112 9.70 23.26 -8.99
CA ARG A 112 9.78 24.46 -8.14
C ARG A 112 11.16 24.63 -7.50
N ASP A 113 11.64 23.61 -6.79
CA ASP A 113 12.78 23.77 -5.88
C ASP A 113 14.09 23.23 -6.47
N ARG A 114 14.03 22.34 -7.46
CA ARG A 114 15.17 21.70 -8.15
C ARG A 114 16.26 21.12 -7.23
N SER A 115 15.92 20.78 -5.98
CA SER A 115 16.85 20.19 -5.04
C SER A 115 17.17 18.74 -5.42
N TRP A 116 18.39 18.28 -5.10
CA TRP A 116 18.79 16.88 -5.31
C TRP A 116 17.87 15.87 -4.62
N THR A 117 17.36 16.24 -3.44
CA THR A 117 16.36 15.44 -2.71
C THR A 117 15.06 15.30 -3.50
N ASN A 118 14.52 16.41 -4.02
CA ASN A 118 13.27 16.36 -4.80
C ASN A 118 13.47 15.60 -6.10
N ILE A 119 14.62 15.76 -6.77
CA ILE A 119 14.97 14.98 -7.97
C ILE A 119 14.97 13.48 -7.66
N GLY A 120 15.60 13.08 -6.56
CA GLY A 120 15.65 11.67 -6.14
C GLY A 120 14.26 11.09 -5.83
N ILE A 121 13.42 11.83 -5.09
CA ILE A 121 12.04 11.43 -4.78
C ILE A 121 11.23 11.29 -6.06
N THR A 122 11.33 12.26 -6.98
CA THR A 122 10.65 12.22 -8.28
C THR A 122 11.09 11.04 -9.13
N ALA A 123 12.39 10.76 -9.19
CA ALA A 123 12.91 9.61 -9.92
C ALA A 123 12.34 8.30 -9.36
N TYR A 124 12.32 8.16 -8.03
CA TYR A 124 11.75 6.98 -7.36
C TYR A 124 10.25 6.83 -7.64
N ASN A 125 9.46 7.88 -7.42
CA ASN A 125 8.00 7.83 -7.63
C ASN A 125 7.65 7.54 -9.09
N THR A 126 8.37 8.16 -10.03
CA THR A 126 8.18 7.92 -11.48
C THR A 126 8.48 6.46 -11.83
N TYR A 127 9.59 5.91 -11.33
CA TYR A 127 9.95 4.51 -11.54
C TYR A 127 8.91 3.56 -10.90
N ALA A 128 8.54 3.81 -9.64
CA ALA A 128 7.59 3.00 -8.91
C ALA A 128 6.22 3.00 -9.61
N MET A 129 5.74 4.15 -10.09
CA MET A 129 4.50 4.25 -10.83
C MET A 129 4.56 3.47 -12.15
N ALA A 130 5.65 3.62 -12.92
CA ALA A 130 5.83 2.86 -14.16
C ALA A 130 5.87 1.34 -13.91
N SER A 131 6.59 0.90 -12.87
CA SER A 131 6.67 -0.50 -12.45
C SER A 131 5.30 -1.05 -12.03
N ASN A 132 4.52 -0.27 -11.26
CA ASN A 132 3.17 -0.63 -10.85
C ASN A 132 2.20 -0.74 -12.03
N VAL A 133 2.27 0.18 -13.01
CA VAL A 133 1.47 0.12 -14.24
C VAL A 133 1.82 -1.11 -15.05
N TYR A 134 3.11 -1.39 -15.23
CA TYR A 134 3.58 -2.59 -15.93
C TYR A 134 3.11 -3.87 -15.23
N SER A 135 3.24 -3.94 -13.91
CA SER A 135 2.75 -5.06 -13.11
C SER A 135 1.23 -5.22 -13.25
N ALA A 136 0.45 -4.13 -13.21
CA ALA A 136 -0.99 -4.17 -13.40
C ALA A 136 -1.36 -4.74 -14.78
N ALA A 137 -0.73 -4.22 -15.83
CA ALA A 137 -0.97 -4.64 -17.21
C ALA A 137 -0.65 -6.12 -17.45
N THR A 138 0.35 -6.66 -16.75
CA THR A 138 0.81 -8.05 -16.94
C THR A 138 0.15 -9.05 -15.99
N ASN A 139 -0.23 -8.63 -14.77
CA ASN A 139 -0.65 -9.56 -13.71
C ASN A 139 -2.15 -9.54 -13.42
N ILE A 140 -2.93 -8.51 -13.78
CA ILE A 140 -4.37 -8.47 -13.42
C ILE A 140 -5.12 -9.68 -13.99
N GLY A 141 -4.96 -9.97 -15.28
CA GLY A 141 -5.66 -11.10 -15.93
C GLY A 141 -5.32 -12.45 -15.28
N PRO A 142 -4.03 -12.84 -15.18
CA PRO A 142 -3.62 -14.07 -14.52
C PRO A 142 -4.10 -14.17 -13.06
N MET A 143 -3.96 -13.11 -12.26
CA MET A 143 -4.37 -13.11 -10.85
C MET A 143 -5.89 -13.23 -10.70
N PHE A 144 -6.66 -12.58 -11.59
CA PHE A 144 -8.11 -12.71 -11.63
C PHE A 144 -8.53 -14.16 -11.94
N GLY A 145 -7.86 -14.81 -12.91
CA GLY A 145 -8.08 -16.22 -13.22
C GLY A 145 -7.89 -17.13 -12.00
N LYS A 146 -6.80 -16.94 -11.23
CA LYS A 146 -6.52 -17.71 -10.01
C LYS A 146 -7.61 -17.53 -8.93
N VAL A 147 -8.08 -16.30 -8.74
CA VAL A 147 -9.15 -16.01 -7.77
C VAL A 147 -10.45 -16.68 -8.23
N MET A 148 -10.84 -16.49 -9.49
CA MET A 148 -12.07 -17.09 -10.03
C MET A 148 -12.05 -18.62 -9.95
N GLU A 149 -10.94 -19.25 -10.34
CA GLU A 149 -10.79 -20.70 -10.28
C GLU A 149 -10.89 -21.23 -8.85
N PHE A 150 -10.33 -20.51 -7.87
CA PHE A 150 -10.37 -20.92 -6.48
C PHE A 150 -11.75 -20.73 -5.85
N PHE A 151 -12.42 -19.61 -6.10
CA PHE A 151 -13.72 -19.31 -5.49
C PHE A 151 -14.90 -20.01 -6.18
N SER A 152 -14.80 -20.29 -7.48
CA SER A 152 -15.89 -20.91 -8.27
C SER A 152 -15.86 -22.44 -8.29
N SER A 153 -14.94 -23.09 -7.58
CA SER A 153 -14.96 -24.56 -7.49
C SER A 153 -16.19 -25.04 -6.69
N ASP A 154 -16.97 -25.99 -7.21
CA ASP A 154 -18.21 -26.48 -6.55
C ASP A 154 -17.94 -27.43 -5.36
N ASP A 155 -16.76 -27.36 -4.78
CA ASP A 155 -16.33 -28.24 -3.70
C ASP A 155 -16.82 -27.66 -2.36
N GLU A 156 -18.01 -28.08 -1.92
CA GLU A 156 -18.69 -27.54 -0.73
C GLU A 156 -17.85 -27.69 0.55
N ASP A 157 -17.05 -28.74 0.64
CA ASP A 157 -16.12 -28.99 1.76
C ASP A 157 -15.05 -27.88 1.87
N ASN A 158 -14.80 -27.14 0.80
CA ASN A 158 -13.83 -26.03 0.76
C ASN A 158 -14.43 -24.65 1.05
N ASN A 159 -15.74 -24.54 1.32
CA ASN A 159 -16.37 -23.25 1.59
C ASN A 159 -15.79 -22.55 2.82
N SER A 160 -15.43 -23.31 3.85
CA SER A 160 -14.77 -22.78 5.04
C SER A 160 -13.39 -22.20 4.73
N ILE A 161 -12.64 -22.84 3.83
CA ILE A 161 -11.31 -22.37 3.39
C ILE A 161 -11.45 -21.10 2.54
N LYS A 162 -12.42 -21.05 1.63
CA LYS A 162 -12.70 -19.84 0.83
C LYS A 162 -13.05 -18.65 1.72
N ALA A 163 -13.92 -18.86 2.70
CA ALA A 163 -14.27 -17.84 3.69
C ALA A 163 -13.06 -17.39 4.51
N LEU A 164 -12.21 -18.32 4.94
CA LEU A 164 -10.97 -18.03 5.66
C LEU A 164 -10.01 -17.18 4.82
N VAL A 165 -9.81 -17.53 3.54
CA VAL A 165 -8.96 -16.75 2.61
C VAL A 165 -9.49 -15.33 2.47
N GLY A 166 -10.80 -15.16 2.23
CA GLY A 166 -11.43 -13.84 2.16
C GLY A 166 -11.26 -13.04 3.45
N ALA A 167 -11.49 -13.67 4.61
CA ALA A 167 -11.33 -13.05 5.91
C ALA A 167 -9.88 -12.60 6.15
N VAL A 168 -8.90 -13.41 5.78
CA VAL A 168 -7.47 -13.08 5.91
C VAL A 168 -7.09 -11.87 5.05
N VAL A 169 -7.62 -11.76 3.82
CA VAL A 169 -7.41 -10.58 2.98
C VAL A 169 -8.01 -9.33 3.63
N VAL A 170 -9.26 -9.38 4.11
CA VAL A 170 -9.90 -8.25 4.80
C VAL A 170 -9.10 -7.86 6.06
N MET A 171 -8.73 -8.84 6.89
CA MET A 171 -7.95 -8.62 8.11
C MET A 171 -6.60 -7.96 7.81
N SER A 172 -5.97 -8.29 6.68
CA SER A 172 -4.70 -7.65 6.30
C SER A 172 -4.84 -6.15 6.03
N PHE A 173 -5.90 -5.72 5.34
CA PHE A 173 -6.17 -4.31 5.10
C PHE A 173 -6.63 -3.58 6.36
N VAL A 174 -7.45 -4.22 7.19
CA VAL A 174 -7.88 -3.68 8.49
C VAL A 174 -6.67 -3.49 9.41
N GLY A 175 -5.79 -4.48 9.51
CA GLY A 175 -4.55 -4.37 10.28
C GLY A 175 -3.63 -3.29 9.73
N GLY A 176 -3.48 -3.20 8.40
CA GLY A 176 -2.75 -2.13 7.74
C GLY A 176 -3.31 -0.74 8.05
N TYR A 177 -4.64 -0.62 8.08
CA TYR A 177 -5.34 0.61 8.46
C TYR A 177 -5.03 1.00 9.89
N PHE A 178 -5.14 0.07 10.86
CA PHE A 178 -4.88 0.39 12.26
C PHE A 178 -3.42 0.79 12.50
N LEU A 179 -2.46 0.12 11.85
CA LEU A 179 -1.05 0.51 11.93
C LEU A 179 -0.81 1.91 11.34
N ALA A 180 -1.35 2.19 10.14
CA ALA A 180 -1.24 3.50 9.52
C ALA A 180 -1.89 4.59 10.39
N ALA A 181 -3.09 4.32 10.93
CA ALA A 181 -3.83 5.24 11.79
C ALA A 181 -3.07 5.51 13.10
N ALA A 182 -2.50 4.48 13.74
CA ALA A 182 -1.72 4.64 14.96
C ALA A 182 -0.48 5.52 14.74
N VAL A 183 0.24 5.33 13.63
CA VAL A 183 1.38 6.18 13.28
C VAL A 183 0.92 7.61 12.98
N ARG A 184 -0.13 7.77 12.15
CA ARG A 184 -0.71 9.08 11.84
C ARG A 184 -1.10 9.84 13.10
N ASP A 185 -1.85 9.20 14.00
CA ASP A 185 -2.37 9.82 15.21
C ASP A 185 -1.25 10.18 16.20
N LYS A 186 -0.17 9.38 16.25
CA LYS A 186 1.04 9.72 17.01
C LYS A 186 1.71 11.01 16.54
N TYR A 187 1.64 11.33 15.25
CA TYR A 187 2.29 12.51 14.65
C TYR A 187 1.32 13.66 14.35
N ARG A 188 0.07 13.53 14.78
CA ARG A 188 -0.99 14.50 14.56
C ARG A 188 -0.66 15.85 15.21
N GLY A 189 -0.75 16.92 14.42
CA GLY A 189 -0.50 18.29 14.90
C GLY A 189 0.93 18.55 15.40
N THR A 190 1.91 17.73 14.99
CA THR A 190 3.32 17.91 15.41
C THR A 190 4.06 18.98 14.61
N LEU A 191 3.44 19.52 13.56
CA LEU A 191 3.92 20.72 12.88
C LEU A 191 3.03 21.91 13.25
N PRO A 192 3.59 23.13 13.35
CA PRO A 192 2.79 24.31 13.58
C PRO A 192 1.82 24.55 12.42
N ALA A 193 0.59 24.91 12.75
CA ALA A 193 -0.41 25.22 11.74
C ALA A 193 0.05 26.37 10.84
N PRO A 194 -0.21 26.31 9.52
CA PRO A 194 0.07 27.41 8.63
C PRO A 194 -0.69 28.63 9.11
N VAL A 195 0.02 29.74 9.28
CA VAL A 195 -0.59 31.03 9.57
C VAL A 195 -1.57 31.32 8.44
N ALA A 196 -2.85 31.49 8.76
CA ALA A 196 -3.86 31.82 7.78
C ALA A 196 -3.37 33.03 6.97
N GLN A 197 -3.08 32.83 5.68
CA GLN A 197 -2.86 33.95 4.78
C GLN A 197 -4.21 34.67 4.68
N THR A 198 -4.36 35.77 5.41
CA THR A 198 -5.41 36.74 5.14
C THR A 198 -5.27 37.13 3.68
N ALA A 199 -6.23 36.69 2.86
CA ALA A 199 -6.34 37.10 1.48
C ALA A 199 -6.46 38.63 1.45
N THR A 200 -5.37 39.32 1.14
CA THR A 200 -5.45 40.70 0.68
C THR A 200 -5.99 40.65 -0.73
N ALA A 201 -7.27 40.99 -0.86
CA ALA A 201 -7.95 41.26 -2.12
C ALA A 201 -7.35 42.49 -2.83
#